data_AF-A0A9X8VHY7-F1
#
_entry.id   AF-A0A9X8VHY7-F1
#
_cell.length_a   1.000
_cell.length_b   1.000
_cell.length_c   1.000
_cell.angle_alpha   90.00
_cell.angle_beta   90.00
_cell.angle_gamma   90.00
#
_symmetry.space_group_name_H-M   'P 1'
#
loop_
_entity.id
_entity.type
_entity.pdbx_description
1 polymer ?
#
loop_
_entity_poly.entity_id
_entity_poly.type
_entity_poly.pdbx_seq_one_letter_code
_entity_poly.pdbx_strand_id
1 'polypeptide(L)' 'GTVAAGVFDTLPEAMSAMSRIGKTVTPQTNQIKSYYDRKYRVFHELYNDHMKYRRLMQEEA' A
#
# COMPACT_ATOMS: atom_id res chain seq x y z
N GLY A 1 5.32 -25.02 -12.19
CA GLY A 1 4.04 -24.28 -12.21
C GLY A 1 3.04 -25.09 -12.98
N THR A 2 1.77 -25.13 -12.56
CA THR A 2 0.73 -26.00 -13.15
C THR A 2 0.50 -25.75 -14.65
N VAL A 3 0.73 -24.53 -15.15
CA VAL A 3 0.73 -24.21 -16.58
C VAL A 3 1.91 -24.85 -17.32
N ALA A 4 3.13 -24.78 -16.77
CA ALA A 4 4.30 -25.43 -17.37
C ALA A 4 4.26 -26.98 -17.30
N ALA A 5 3.45 -27.52 -16.38
CA ALA A 5 3.19 -28.95 -16.26
C ALA A 5 2.03 -29.44 -17.14
N GLY A 6 1.41 -28.54 -17.93
CA GLY A 6 0.29 -28.87 -18.82
C GLY A 6 -1.03 -29.18 -18.10
N VAL A 7 -1.17 -28.81 -16.83
CA VAL A 7 -2.39 -29.04 -16.03
C VAL A 7 -3.45 -27.96 -16.28
N PHE A 8 -3.02 -26.76 -16.67
CA PHE A 8 -3.89 -25.67 -17.11
C PHE A 8 -3.26 -25.02 -18.35
N ASP A 9 -4.10 -24.53 -19.27
CA ASP A 9 -3.64 -23.98 -20.55
C ASP A 9 -3.12 -22.55 -20.39
N THR A 10 -3.63 -21.83 -19.38
CA THR A 10 -3.28 -20.42 -19.16
C THR A 10 -3.10 -20.07 -17.69
N LEU A 11 -2.32 -19.01 -17.42
CA LEU A 11 -2.14 -18.49 -16.07
C LEU A 11 -3.43 -17.99 -15.42
N PRO A 12 -4.33 -17.25 -16.10
CA PRO A 12 -5.62 -16.85 -15.52
C PRO A 12 -6.48 -18.03 -15.08
N GLU A 13 -6.49 -19.12 -15.85
CA GLU A 13 -7.20 -20.35 -15.52
C GLU A 13 -6.63 -21.02 -14.27
N ALA A 14 -5.31 -21.19 -14.21
CA ALA A 14 -4.63 -21.72 -13.03
C ALA A 14 -4.89 -20.86 -11.79
N MET A 15 -4.85 -19.53 -11.91
CA MET A 15 -5.14 -18.61 -10.80
C MET A 15 -6.58 -18.73 -10.31
N SER A 16 -7.57 -18.81 -11.21
CA SER A 16 -8.98 -18.98 -10.83
C SER A 16 -9.25 -20.32 -10.15
N ALA A 17 -8.55 -21.38 -10.55
CA ALA A 17 -8.72 -22.72 -9.97
C ALA A 17 -7.99 -22.88 -8.63
N MET A 18 -6.87 -22.19 -8.44
CA MET A 18 -5.98 -22.40 -7.30
C MET A 18 -6.05 -21.30 -6.23
N SER A 19 -6.73 -20.18 -6.49
CA SER A 19 -6.87 -19.08 -5.54
C SER A 19 -8.33 -18.70 -5.34
N ARG A 20 -8.71 -18.47 -4.08
CA ARG A 20 -10.04 -17.96 -3.72
C ARG A 20 -9.90 -16.90 -2.63
N ILE A 21 -10.77 -15.89 -2.67
CA ILE A 21 -10.84 -14.87 -1.63
C ILE A 21 -11.25 -15.54 -0.30
N GLY A 22 -10.32 -15.56 0.67
CA GLY A 22 -10.58 -16.09 2.02
C GLY A 22 -11.23 -15.07 2.97
N LYS A 23 -10.95 -13.79 2.77
CA LYS A 23 -11.55 -12.67 3.53
C LYS A 23 -11.43 -11.38 2.73
N THR A 24 -12.48 -10.57 2.76
CA THR A 24 -12.46 -9.19 2.26
C THR A 24 -12.65 -8.26 3.43
N VAL A 25 -11.72 -7.32 3.63
CA VAL A 25 -11.86 -6.25 4.61
C VAL A 25 -12.09 -4.95 3.85
N THR A 26 -13.26 -4.36 4.05
CA THR A 26 -13.67 -3.11 3.41
C THR A 26 -13.41 -1.90 4.32
N PRO A 27 -13.29 -0.68 3.75
CA PRO A 27 -13.28 0.54 4.54
C PRO A 27 -14.53 0.63 5.43
N GLN A 28 -14.37 1.08 6.66
CA GLN A 28 -15.45 1.08 7.66
C GLN A 28 -16.45 2.23 7.43
N THR A 29 -16.05 3.47 7.69
CA THR A 29 -16.93 4.65 7.59
C THR A 29 -16.20 5.85 6.96
N ASN A 30 -16.97 6.77 6.39
CA ASN A 30 -16.44 8.03 5.83
C ASN A 30 -15.74 8.90 6.90
N GLN A 31 -16.17 8.81 8.17
CA GLN A 31 -15.52 9.51 9.27
C GLN A 31 -14.10 8.98 9.52
N ILE A 32 -13.94 7.67 9.52
CA ILE A 32 -12.62 7.04 9.69
C ILE A 32 -11.72 7.37 8.50
N LYS A 33 -12.26 7.33 7.27
CA LYS A 33 -11.53 7.78 6.09
C LYS A 33 -11.03 9.22 6.23
N SER A 34 -11.91 10.17 6.58
CA SER A 34 -11.54 11.58 6.76
C SER A 34 -10.49 11.80 7.87
N TYR A 35 -10.55 11.00 8.94
CA TYR A 35 -9.51 11.00 9.96
C TYR A 35 -8.15 10.57 9.41
N TYR A 36 -8.10 9.49 8.63
CA TYR A 36 -6.87 9.03 7.99
C TYR A 36 -6.39 9.97 6.87
N ASP A 37 -7.30 10.63 6.14
CA ASP A 37 -6.94 11.65 5.14
C ASP A 37 -6.19 12.82 5.81
N ARG A 38 -6.61 13.23 7.02
CA ARG A 38 -5.89 14.23 7.82
C ARG A 38 -4.54 13.72 8.32
N LYS A 39 -4.48 12.48 8.83
CA LYS A 39 -3.20 11.86 9.23
C LYS A 39 -2.22 11.76 8.07
N TYR A 40 -2.72 11.50 6.86
CA TYR A 40 -1.89 11.38 5.67
C TYR A 40 -1.24 12.72 5.28
N ARG A 41 -1.93 13.86 5.50
CA ARG A 41 -1.32 15.19 5.33
C ARG A 41 -0.17 15.41 6.30
N VAL A 42 -0.39 15.12 7.57
CA VAL A 42 0.66 15.21 8.61
C VAL A 42 1.86 14.32 8.26
N PHE A 43 1.62 13.11 7.74
CA PHE A 43 2.70 12.23 7.32
C PHE A 43 3.62 12.85 6.25
N HIS A 44 3.06 13.56 5.27
CA HIS A 44 3.84 14.28 4.28
C HIS A 44 4.57 15.49 4.86
N GLU A 45 3.90 16.24 5.75
CA GLU A 45 4.52 17.37 6.45
C GLU A 45 5.74 16.93 7.27
N LEU A 46 5.65 15.80 7.97
CA LEU A 46 6.75 15.24 8.74
C LEU A 46 8.01 14.96 7.89
N TYR A 47 7.84 14.46 6.67
CA TYR A 47 8.97 14.25 5.76
C TYR A 47 9.62 15.57 5.36
N ASN A 48 8.80 16.56 4.99
CA ASN A 48 9.29 17.87 4.59
C ASN A 48 10.01 18.58 5.75
N ASP A 49 9.45 18.50 6.95
CA ASP A 49 10.05 19.04 8.16
C ASP A 49 11.39 18.37 8.48
N HIS A 50 11.46 17.04 8.39
CA HIS A 50 12.72 16.32 8.56
C HIS A 50 13.80 16.80 7.57
N MET A 51 13.45 16.96 6.29
CA MET A 51 14.39 17.46 5.28
C MET A 51 14.78 18.91 5.53
N LYS A 52 13.84 19.76 5.98
CA LYS A 52 14.10 21.14 6.37
C LYS A 52 15.10 21.20 7.54
N TYR A 53 14.85 20.47 8.62
CA TYR A 53 15.73 20.48 9.78
C TYR A 53 17.11 19.91 9.46
N ARG A 54 17.17 18.86 8.61
CA ARG A 54 18.45 18.34 8.14
C ARG A 54 19.28 19.39 7.39
N ARG A 55 18.66 20.23 6.56
CA ARG A 55 19.37 21.31 5.84
C ARG A 55 19.85 22.39 6.79
N LEU A 56 18.98 22.86 7.69
CA LEU A 56 19.34 23.88 8.68
C LEU A 56 20.54 23.45 9.53
N MET A 57 20.57 22.20 10.00
CA MET A 57 21.68 21.66 10.80
C MET A 57 22.96 21.40 9.98
N GLN A 58 22.89 21.40 8.64
CA GLN A 58 24.05 21.28 7.75
C GLN A 58 24.61 22.63 7.32
N GLU A 59 23.81 23.70 7.34
CA GLU A 59 24.24 25.06 6.99
C GLU A 59 25.02 25.76 8.13
N GLU A 60 24.88 25.29 9.38
CA GLU A 60 25.61 25.81 10.55
C GLU A 60 26.96 25.11 10.83
N ALA A 61 27.40 24.17 9.98
CA ALA A 61 28.66 23.42 10.10
C ALA A 61 29.67 23.83 9.03
#